data_AF-A0A4V1Q324-F1
#
_entry.id   AF-A0A4V1Q324-F1
#
_cell.length_a   1.000
_cell.length_b   1.000
_cell.length_c   1.000
_cell.angle_alpha   90.00
_cell.angle_beta   90.00
_cell.angle_gamma   90.00
#
_symmetry.space_group_name_H-M   'P 1'
#
loop_
_entity.id
_entity.type
_entity.pdbx_description
1 polymer ?
#
loop_
_entity_poly.entity_id
_entity_poly.type
_entity_poly.pdbx_seq_one_letter_code
_entity_poly.pdbx_strand_id
1 'polypeptide(L)'
;MASSLFSAHHFNIEYGSFVTAQNYFRSTSSADPSPLRELQSRIAVGAMHDSAERCDAPKCHPETRIAVQDELYGWILEGDLDAKPKKMKWVTGPAGTGKTAIMGTLTDTCCKEGHLGASFFFSSSSASAGCRTKVCFVPTLAYQLARTHDGLKEAILDAVEHNPEVFEKNLHVQMETLVLNPLRQVGTQGQDPAIQPQAVIVDGLDECGASESFRWEGRSWESTIPSQERSKEDDQLEILQVLQHATMDPAFPFRVIIASRPERVFRLFFNTTGSDVQIASILTLDERYHPDADITLYLEATFSEIRRRWKLSPAWPAPNVVATLVKKASGQFIYAATIIRFLTQARTGNPHALLDIVLNIKPKNADINPFAHLHALYFHVLNSSPDPTLSVGWLWIINGLIPFRHSTVGRALRNIYLDGVRPPAYFVNAWLQTFEGEGERLLGDLHSLVKIRASRNPSLLIMIRRACSDIIYKSWFRRRCQQTFLRSSILPLHPLSNGLLIFSVVGGDPANQAAKCGDG
;
A
#
# COMPACT_ATOMS: atom_id res chain seq x y z
N MET A 1 -30.98 -32.82 9.98
CA MET A 1 -32.26 -32.51 9.31
C MET A 1 -32.15 -32.32 7.79
N ALA A 2 -30.98 -32.44 7.15
CA ALA A 2 -30.84 -32.23 5.70
C ALA A 2 -31.11 -33.48 4.84
N SER A 3 -31.28 -34.67 5.44
CA SER A 3 -31.60 -35.90 4.70
C SER A 3 -33.07 -36.06 4.34
N SER A 4 -33.97 -35.27 4.95
CA SER A 4 -35.43 -35.37 4.76
C SER A 4 -35.97 -34.55 3.58
N LEU A 5 -35.12 -33.85 2.84
CA LEU A 5 -35.50 -33.03 1.67
C LEU A 5 -34.88 -33.52 0.36
N PHE A 6 -34.22 -34.67 0.38
CA PHE A 6 -33.66 -35.25 -0.84
C PHE A 6 -34.83 -35.70 -1.73
N SER A 7 -34.92 -35.11 -2.93
CA SER A 7 -35.99 -35.30 -3.94
C SER A 7 -37.30 -34.52 -3.77
N ALA A 8 -37.36 -33.48 -2.93
CA ALA A 8 -38.51 -32.56 -2.92
C ALA A 8 -38.36 -31.45 -3.97
N HIS A 9 -39.41 -31.22 -4.78
CA HIS A 9 -39.49 -30.13 -5.76
C HIS A 9 -40.80 -29.34 -5.55
N HIS A 10 -40.84 -28.04 -5.90
CA HIS A 10 -41.96 -27.09 -5.71
C HIS A 10 -42.28 -26.64 -4.27
N PHE A 11 -41.30 -26.15 -3.53
CA PHE A 11 -41.56 -25.34 -2.33
C PHE A 11 -40.69 -24.08 -2.33
N ASN A 12 -41.20 -22.99 -1.76
CA ASN A 12 -40.49 -21.72 -1.61
C ASN A 12 -40.22 -21.51 -0.11
N ILE A 13 -38.94 -21.43 0.28
CA ILE A 13 -38.58 -21.05 1.65
C ILE A 13 -38.44 -19.53 1.66
N GLU A 14 -39.50 -18.82 2.05
CA GLU A 14 -39.52 -17.36 1.97
C GLU A 14 -38.80 -16.68 3.14
N TYR A 15 -38.53 -17.39 4.24
CA TYR A 15 -37.79 -16.85 5.40
C TYR A 15 -36.94 -17.94 6.07
N GLY A 16 -35.69 -18.09 5.60
CA GLY A 16 -34.69 -18.96 6.21
C GLY A 16 -33.54 -18.16 6.82
N SER A 17 -33.34 -18.26 8.14
CA SER A 17 -32.11 -17.79 8.78
C SER A 17 -31.06 -18.91 8.70
N PHE A 18 -30.11 -18.78 7.78
CA PHE A 18 -28.95 -19.66 7.72
C PHE A 18 -27.98 -19.31 8.84
N VAL A 19 -28.15 -19.93 10.00
CA VAL A 19 -27.14 -19.89 11.05
C VAL A 19 -26.05 -20.87 10.66
N THR A 20 -24.98 -20.37 10.05
CA THR A 20 -23.74 -21.14 9.93
C THR A 20 -23.15 -21.20 11.33
N ALA A 21 -23.57 -22.18 12.12
CA ALA A 21 -22.84 -22.56 13.31
C ALA A 21 -21.52 -23.16 12.83
N GLN A 22 -20.50 -22.30 12.62
CA GLN A 22 -19.15 -22.77 12.83
C GLN A 22 -19.12 -23.18 14.29
N ASN A 23 -19.24 -24.49 14.55
CA ASN A 23 -18.74 -25.05 15.78
C ASN A 23 -17.27 -24.69 15.80
N TYR A 24 -16.95 -23.54 16.40
CA TYR A 24 -15.69 -23.39 17.08
C TYR A 24 -15.69 -24.56 18.06
N PHE A 25 -14.95 -25.61 17.72
CA PHE A 25 -14.31 -26.39 18.75
C PHE A 25 -13.47 -25.37 19.51
N ARG A 26 -14.09 -24.76 20.53
CA ARG A 26 -13.36 -24.17 21.64
C ARG A 26 -12.73 -25.40 22.28
N SER A 27 -11.59 -25.81 21.74
CA SER A 27 -10.64 -26.58 22.51
C SER A 27 -10.34 -25.66 23.68
N THR A 28 -11.05 -25.89 24.79
CA THR A 28 -10.68 -25.37 26.09
C THR A 28 -9.39 -26.07 26.47
N SER A 29 -8.30 -25.79 25.75
CA SER A 29 -6.99 -25.83 26.35
C SER A 29 -7.03 -24.67 27.34
N SER A 30 -7.23 -25.02 28.60
CA SER A 30 -7.14 -24.21 29.80
C SER A 30 -5.72 -23.65 30.00
N ALA A 31 -5.20 -22.95 28.99
CA ALA A 31 -4.01 -22.15 29.09
C ALA A 31 -4.49 -20.72 28.94
N ASP A 32 -4.47 -19.97 30.04
CA ASP A 32 -4.54 -18.51 30.02
C ASP A 32 -3.66 -18.00 28.86
N PRO A 33 -4.16 -17.17 27.93
CA PRO A 33 -3.32 -16.69 26.85
C PRO A 33 -2.17 -15.91 27.47
N SER A 34 -0.96 -16.49 27.43
CA SER A 34 0.25 -15.81 27.90
C SER A 34 0.28 -14.37 27.34
N PRO A 35 0.65 -13.34 28.12
CA PRO A 35 0.63 -11.94 27.67
C PRO A 35 1.34 -11.71 26.33
N LEU A 36 2.37 -12.53 26.04
CA LEU A 36 3.08 -12.52 24.76
C LEU A 36 2.19 -12.91 23.57
N ARG A 37 1.33 -13.91 23.73
CA ARG A 37 0.37 -14.34 22.69
C ARG A 37 -0.70 -13.29 22.45
N GLU A 38 -1.15 -12.63 23.52
CA GLU A 38 -2.10 -11.53 23.39
C GLU A 38 -1.49 -10.37 22.60
N LEU A 39 -0.28 -9.93 22.96
CA LEU A 39 0.46 -8.93 22.21
C LEU A 39 0.66 -9.35 20.74
N GLN A 40 1.11 -10.58 20.49
CA GLN A 40 1.28 -11.13 19.14
C GLN A 40 0.00 -11.14 18.31
N SER A 41 -1.17 -11.27 18.93
CA SER A 41 -2.45 -11.24 18.22
C SER A 41 -2.85 -9.83 17.73
N ARG A 42 -2.19 -8.79 18.25
CA ARG A 42 -2.50 -7.37 17.99
C ARG A 42 -1.44 -6.64 17.15
N ILE A 43 -0.40 -7.33 16.68
CA ILE A 43 0.64 -6.74 15.81
C ILE A 43 0.31 -6.89 14.32
N ALA A 44 0.96 -6.04 13.51
CA ALA A 44 0.97 -6.13 12.07
C ALA A 44 2.33 -6.66 11.59
N VAL A 45 2.48 -7.99 11.53
CA VAL A 45 3.72 -8.62 11.01
C VAL A 45 4.03 -8.17 9.58
N GLY A 46 3.00 -7.90 8.76
CA GLY A 46 3.15 -7.34 7.41
C GLY A 46 3.84 -5.98 7.32
N ALA A 47 3.82 -5.20 8.41
CA ALA A 47 4.39 -3.85 8.48
C ALA A 47 5.84 -3.81 8.97
N MET A 48 6.39 -4.92 9.48
CA MET A 48 7.79 -5.02 9.91
C MET A 48 8.72 -5.10 8.70
N HIS A 49 9.94 -4.55 8.80
CA HIS A 49 10.87 -4.46 7.67
C HIS A 49 11.26 -5.81 7.03
N ASP A 50 11.40 -6.86 7.86
CA ASP A 50 11.81 -8.22 7.52
C ASP A 50 10.62 -9.14 7.16
N SER A 51 9.42 -8.58 7.03
CA SER A 51 8.21 -9.33 6.73
C SER A 51 8.26 -10.01 5.36
N ALA A 52 7.76 -11.25 5.29
CA ALA A 52 7.56 -11.95 4.02
C ALA A 52 6.64 -11.20 3.04
N GLU A 53 5.70 -10.39 3.55
CA GLU A 53 4.85 -9.53 2.69
C GLU A 53 5.69 -8.52 1.89
N ARG A 54 6.84 -8.11 2.46
CA ARG A 54 7.79 -7.14 1.94
C ARG A 54 8.97 -7.75 1.19
N CYS A 55 8.93 -9.04 0.82
CA CYS A 55 10.00 -9.67 0.05
C CYS A 55 10.33 -8.96 -1.28
N ASP A 56 9.37 -8.23 -1.83
CA ASP A 56 9.52 -7.44 -3.06
C ASP A 56 9.49 -5.92 -2.82
N ALA A 57 9.58 -5.49 -1.56
CA ALA A 57 9.62 -4.07 -1.23
C ALA A 57 10.86 -3.43 -1.89
N PRO A 58 10.73 -2.22 -2.44
CA PRO A 58 11.84 -1.57 -3.10
C PRO A 58 12.94 -1.28 -2.09
N LYS A 59 14.20 -1.43 -2.53
CA LYS A 59 15.40 -0.97 -1.85
C LYS A 59 16.18 -0.06 -2.81
N CYS A 60 17.07 0.77 -2.30
CA CYS A 60 17.99 1.53 -3.13
C CYS A 60 18.82 0.55 -3.94
N HIS A 61 18.99 0.86 -5.22
CA HIS A 61 19.95 0.12 -6.03
C HIS A 61 21.36 0.43 -5.50
N PRO A 62 22.31 -0.53 -5.55
CA PRO A 62 23.70 -0.24 -5.21
C PRO A 62 24.19 1.07 -5.82
N GLU A 63 24.94 1.84 -5.01
CA GLU A 63 25.54 3.13 -5.39
C GLU A 63 24.56 4.27 -5.68
N THR A 64 23.25 4.06 -5.49
CA THR A 64 22.25 5.14 -5.62
C THR A 64 21.83 5.68 -4.27
N ARG A 65 21.46 6.97 -4.21
CA ARG A 65 20.94 7.65 -3.00
C ARG A 65 21.89 7.58 -1.81
N ILE A 66 23.19 7.42 -2.04
CA ILE A 66 24.21 7.26 -0.99
C ILE A 66 24.22 8.48 -0.06
N ALA A 67 24.31 9.69 -0.61
CA ALA A 67 24.33 10.91 0.19
C ALA A 67 23.12 11.06 1.14
N VAL A 68 21.91 10.69 0.69
CA VAL A 68 20.71 10.72 1.54
C VAL A 68 20.80 9.67 2.64
N GLN A 69 21.26 8.46 2.31
CA GLN A 69 21.40 7.37 3.27
C GLN A 69 22.45 7.69 4.32
N ASP A 70 23.58 8.25 3.92
CA ASP A 70 24.66 8.66 4.82
C ASP A 70 24.19 9.78 5.76
N GLU A 71 23.45 10.78 5.27
CA GLU A 71 22.90 11.83 6.14
C GLU A 71 21.88 11.29 7.15
N LEU A 72 21.01 10.37 6.72
CA LEU A 72 20.02 9.76 7.61
C LEU A 72 20.68 8.86 8.64
N TYR A 73 21.63 8.03 8.22
CA TYR A 73 22.36 7.12 9.10
C TYR A 73 23.27 7.88 10.06
N GLY A 74 24.03 8.87 9.57
CA GLY A 74 24.82 9.77 10.41
C GLY A 74 23.96 10.48 11.47
N TRP A 75 22.77 10.95 11.10
CA TRP A 75 21.83 11.53 12.07
C TRP A 75 21.29 10.51 13.09
N ILE A 76 21.12 9.24 12.71
CA ILE A 76 20.78 8.17 13.67
C ILE A 76 21.90 7.94 14.67
N LEU A 77 23.17 8.10 14.28
CA LEU A 77 24.32 7.88 15.17
C LEU A 77 24.65 9.11 16.02
N GLU A 78 24.76 10.27 15.38
CA GLU A 78 25.30 11.50 15.99
C GLU A 78 24.19 12.39 16.57
N GLY A 79 23.03 12.43 15.92
CA GLY A 79 21.88 13.24 16.31
C GLY A 79 21.81 14.58 15.61
N ASP A 80 20.93 15.45 16.10
CA ASP A 80 20.85 16.83 15.63
C ASP A 80 21.90 17.68 16.37
N LEU A 81 22.58 18.57 15.64
CA LEU A 81 23.64 19.44 16.17
C LEU A 81 23.10 20.76 16.73
N ASP A 82 21.79 20.98 16.64
CA ASP A 82 21.13 22.16 17.17
C ASP A 82 21.20 22.24 18.71
N ALA A 83 21.13 23.47 19.25
CA ALA A 83 21.13 23.74 20.69
C ALA A 83 20.05 22.97 21.48
N LYS A 84 18.96 22.61 20.81
CA LYS A 84 17.94 21.66 21.29
C LYS A 84 17.87 20.52 20.27
N PRO A 85 18.58 19.39 20.48
CA PRO A 85 18.66 18.34 19.49
C PRO A 85 17.30 17.70 19.27
N LYS A 86 16.85 17.65 18.02
CA LYS A 86 15.58 17.04 17.66
C LYS A 86 15.74 15.52 17.60
N LYS A 87 14.77 14.81 18.18
CA LYS A 87 14.69 13.33 18.13
C LYS A 87 13.78 12.83 17.01
N MET A 88 13.17 13.72 16.24
CA MET A 88 12.36 13.38 15.06
C MET A 88 12.99 13.95 13.80
N LYS A 89 12.99 13.17 12.71
CA LYS A 89 13.34 13.64 11.37
C LYS A 89 12.24 13.24 10.38
N TRP A 90 11.78 14.22 9.59
CA TRP A 90 10.76 14.00 8.56
C TRP A 90 11.39 14.00 7.17
N VAL A 91 11.36 12.84 6.50
CA VAL A 91 11.80 12.64 5.12
C VAL A 91 10.60 12.84 4.20
N THR A 92 10.63 13.90 3.40
CA THR A 92 9.50 14.31 2.56
C THR A 92 9.86 14.41 1.10
N GLY A 93 8.89 14.14 0.23
CA GLY A 93 9.07 14.28 -1.20
C GLY A 93 7.85 13.79 -1.99
N PRO A 94 7.73 14.15 -3.28
CA PRO A 94 6.65 13.68 -4.14
C PRO A 94 6.55 12.15 -4.25
N ALA A 95 5.44 11.66 -4.80
CA ALA A 95 5.31 10.23 -5.11
C ALA A 95 6.38 9.82 -6.13
N GLY A 96 6.98 8.63 -5.93
CA GLY A 96 7.93 8.07 -6.89
C GLY A 96 9.37 8.59 -6.81
N THR A 97 9.72 9.40 -5.81
CA THR A 97 11.11 9.85 -5.57
C THR A 97 12.00 8.79 -4.91
N GLY A 98 11.42 7.69 -4.41
CA GLY A 98 12.18 6.60 -3.80
C GLY A 98 12.21 6.57 -2.27
N LYS A 99 11.35 7.34 -1.57
CA LYS A 99 11.25 7.32 -0.09
C LYS A 99 11.25 5.91 0.51
N THR A 100 10.30 5.05 0.14
CA THR A 100 10.23 3.66 0.65
C THR A 100 11.48 2.84 0.34
N ALA A 101 12.17 3.10 -0.78
CA ALA A 101 13.41 2.43 -1.13
C ALA A 101 14.57 2.85 -0.20
N ILE A 102 14.66 4.16 0.07
CA ILE A 102 15.61 4.74 1.03
C ILE A 102 15.32 4.19 2.42
N MET A 103 14.06 4.23 2.88
CA MET A 103 13.66 3.73 4.20
C MET A 103 13.92 2.23 4.34
N GLY A 104 13.64 1.43 3.30
CA GLY A 104 13.94 0.00 3.32
C GLY A 104 15.43 -0.30 3.51
N THR A 105 16.28 0.39 2.75
CA THR A 105 17.75 0.18 2.80
C THR A 105 18.36 0.72 4.10
N LEU A 106 17.87 1.88 4.57
CA LEU A 106 18.26 2.45 5.85
C LEU A 106 17.91 1.49 7.00
N THR A 107 16.70 0.92 6.99
CA THR A 107 16.28 -0.04 8.02
C THR A 107 17.13 -1.30 8.00
N ASP A 108 17.46 -1.86 6.82
CA ASP A 108 18.38 -3.00 6.74
C ASP A 108 19.76 -2.66 7.32
N THR A 109 20.28 -1.47 7.01
CA THR A 109 21.58 -0.99 7.53
C THR A 109 21.52 -0.88 9.05
N CYS A 110 20.49 -0.24 9.60
CA CYS A 110 20.31 -0.12 11.04
C CYS A 110 20.14 -1.48 11.72
N CYS A 111 19.44 -2.42 11.09
CA CYS A 111 19.26 -3.78 11.61
C CYS A 111 20.60 -4.53 11.66
N LYS A 112 21.37 -4.49 10.57
CA LYS A 112 22.68 -5.14 10.45
C LYS A 112 23.70 -4.58 11.45
N GLU A 113 23.72 -3.27 11.64
CA GLU A 113 24.67 -2.58 12.51
C GLU A 113 24.18 -2.48 13.97
N GLY A 114 23.01 -3.05 14.30
CA GLY A 114 22.50 -3.12 15.68
C GLY A 114 21.85 -1.84 16.21
N HIS A 115 21.52 -0.89 15.33
CA HIS A 115 20.89 0.39 15.68
C HIS A 115 19.39 0.44 15.40
N LEU A 116 18.74 -0.66 15.02
CA LEU A 116 17.29 -0.67 14.79
C LEU A 116 16.53 -1.05 16.06
N GLY A 117 15.70 -0.14 16.59
CA GLY A 117 14.78 -0.45 17.69
C GLY A 117 13.48 -1.05 17.19
N ALA A 118 12.81 -0.34 16.28
CA ALA A 118 11.56 -0.81 15.67
C ALA A 118 11.33 -0.20 14.30
N SER A 119 10.48 -0.85 13.50
CA SER A 119 10.08 -0.38 12.18
C SER A 119 8.59 -0.55 11.93
N PHE A 120 7.99 0.36 11.18
CA PHE A 120 6.61 0.22 10.72
C PHE A 120 6.44 0.80 9.31
N PHE A 121 6.08 -0.03 8.35
CA PHE A 121 5.84 0.35 6.98
C PHE A 121 4.34 0.27 6.67
N PHE A 122 3.69 1.42 6.60
CA PHE A 122 2.32 1.50 6.15
C PHE A 122 2.22 1.11 4.68
N SER A 123 1.18 0.35 4.34
CA SER A 123 0.88 -0.01 2.96
C SER A 123 -0.63 0.01 2.75
N SER A 124 -1.09 1.04 2.06
CA SER A 124 -2.49 1.20 1.60
C SER A 124 -2.95 0.05 0.69
N SER A 125 -2.00 -0.71 0.13
CA SER A 125 -2.25 -1.85 -0.75
C SER A 125 -2.25 -3.21 -0.02
N SER A 126 -1.88 -3.24 1.26
CA SER A 126 -1.92 -4.47 2.05
C SER A 126 -3.36 -4.94 2.25
N ALA A 127 -3.58 -6.25 2.26
CA ALA A 127 -4.87 -6.81 2.64
C ALA A 127 -5.11 -6.69 4.15
N SER A 128 -4.04 -6.69 4.95
CA SER A 128 -4.12 -6.55 6.40
C SER A 128 -4.60 -5.15 6.78
N ALA A 129 -5.68 -5.08 7.56
CA ALA A 129 -6.13 -3.82 8.15
C ALA A 129 -5.06 -3.22 9.05
N GLY A 130 -4.33 -4.05 9.80
CA GLY A 130 -3.24 -3.61 10.68
C GLY A 130 -2.08 -2.94 9.96
N CYS A 131 -1.86 -3.22 8.68
CA CYS A 131 -0.83 -2.55 7.86
C CYS A 131 -1.35 -1.27 7.16
N ARG A 132 -2.67 -1.10 7.11
CA ARG A 132 -3.36 0.02 6.44
C ARG A 132 -3.81 1.10 7.40
N THR A 133 -4.07 0.76 8.66
CA THR A 133 -4.61 1.68 9.66
C THR A 133 -3.70 1.71 10.88
N LYS A 134 -3.98 2.64 11.80
CA LYS A 134 -3.18 2.82 13.01
C LYS A 134 -3.31 1.71 14.06
N VAL A 135 -4.30 0.81 13.93
CA VAL A 135 -4.75 -0.09 15.02
C VAL A 135 -3.66 -0.98 15.59
N CYS A 136 -2.70 -1.39 14.75
CA CYS A 136 -1.57 -2.22 15.15
C CYS A 136 -0.28 -1.42 15.33
N PHE A 137 -0.29 -0.09 15.20
CA PHE A 137 0.92 0.73 15.18
C PHE A 137 1.74 0.58 16.47
N VAL A 138 1.18 0.98 17.61
CA VAL A 138 1.88 0.89 18.91
C VAL A 138 2.17 -0.55 19.34
N PRO A 139 1.23 -1.52 19.24
CA PRO A 139 1.51 -2.91 19.61
C PRO A 139 2.67 -3.51 18.82
N THR A 140 2.78 -3.16 17.53
CA THR A 140 3.87 -3.65 16.67
C THR A 140 5.22 -3.04 17.05
N LEU A 141 5.25 -1.77 17.48
CA LEU A 141 6.46 -1.15 18.01
C LEU A 141 6.85 -1.81 19.34
N ALA A 142 5.93 -1.91 20.30
CA ALA A 142 6.17 -2.54 21.61
C ALA A 142 6.69 -3.98 21.46
N TYR A 143 6.09 -4.78 20.57
CA TYR A 143 6.55 -6.14 20.30
C TYR A 143 7.98 -6.21 19.74
N GLN A 144 8.36 -5.29 18.83
CA GLN A 144 9.73 -5.23 18.31
C GLN A 144 10.72 -4.84 19.42
N LEU A 145 10.37 -3.84 20.23
CA LEU A 145 11.20 -3.40 21.36
C LEU A 145 11.38 -4.50 22.41
N ALA A 146 10.33 -5.27 22.70
CA ALA A 146 10.38 -6.44 23.60
C ALA A 146 11.35 -7.54 23.13
N ARG A 147 11.80 -7.53 21.86
CA ARG A 147 12.81 -8.50 21.36
C ARG A 147 14.24 -8.03 21.55
N THR A 148 14.45 -6.77 21.92
CA THR A 148 15.79 -6.16 22.01
C THR A 148 16.42 -6.31 23.40
N HIS A 149 15.60 -6.35 24.46
CA HIS A 149 16.08 -6.39 25.84
C HIS A 149 15.12 -7.18 26.73
N ASP A 150 15.62 -8.19 27.46
CA ASP A 150 14.79 -9.09 28.27
C ASP A 150 14.05 -8.35 29.41
N GLY A 151 14.69 -7.39 30.09
CA GLY A 151 14.01 -6.58 31.11
C GLY A 151 12.87 -5.70 30.54
N LEU A 152 12.99 -5.25 29.28
CA LEU A 152 11.93 -4.48 28.63
C LEU A 152 10.80 -5.40 28.19
N LYS A 153 11.13 -6.61 27.74
CA LYS A 153 10.17 -7.65 27.44
C LYS A 153 9.28 -7.95 28.65
N GLU A 154 9.88 -8.23 29.80
CA GLU A 154 9.13 -8.53 31.04
C GLU A 154 8.19 -7.38 31.41
N ALA A 155 8.70 -6.15 31.47
CA ALA A 155 7.89 -4.97 31.78
C ALA A 155 6.71 -4.74 30.80
N ILE A 156 6.90 -5.03 29.50
CA ILE A 156 5.82 -4.94 28.50
C ILE A 156 4.79 -6.06 28.71
N LEU A 157 5.24 -7.29 28.97
CA LEU A 157 4.34 -8.43 29.19
C LEU A 157 3.52 -8.25 30.47
N ASP A 158 4.13 -7.75 31.54
CA ASP A 158 3.43 -7.39 32.77
C ASP A 158 2.37 -6.30 32.52
N ALA A 159 2.70 -5.28 31.71
CA ALA A 159 1.76 -4.22 31.37
C ALA A 159 0.53 -4.75 30.60
N VAL A 160 0.73 -5.74 29.71
CA VAL A 160 -0.35 -6.43 28.99
C VAL A 160 -1.20 -7.28 29.94
N GLU A 161 -0.56 -8.04 30.84
CA GLU A 161 -1.26 -8.87 31.82
C GLU A 161 -2.17 -8.06 32.75
N HIS A 162 -1.70 -6.90 33.21
CA HIS A 162 -2.46 -6.04 34.11
C HIS A 162 -3.49 -5.15 33.40
N ASN A 163 -3.36 -4.91 32.09
CA ASN A 163 -4.25 -4.03 31.31
C ASN A 163 -4.61 -4.62 29.94
N PRO A 164 -5.29 -5.77 29.86
CA PRO A 164 -5.61 -6.42 28.58
C PRO A 164 -6.45 -5.53 27.64
N GLU A 165 -7.26 -4.61 28.19
CA GLU A 165 -8.05 -3.67 27.40
C GLU A 165 -7.22 -2.55 26.73
N VAL A 166 -5.91 -2.48 26.97
CA VAL A 166 -5.01 -1.45 26.43
C VAL A 166 -5.10 -1.36 24.90
N PHE A 167 -5.28 -2.48 24.22
CA PHE A 167 -5.37 -2.55 22.76
C PHE A 167 -6.62 -1.88 22.17
N GLU A 168 -7.63 -1.64 22.99
CA GLU A 168 -8.87 -0.95 22.60
C GLU A 168 -8.83 0.56 22.98
N LYS A 169 -7.74 1.02 23.63
CA LYS A 169 -7.54 2.43 23.99
C LYS A 169 -6.97 3.22 22.81
N ASN A 170 -6.99 4.55 22.93
CA ASN A 170 -6.32 5.43 21.97
C ASN A 170 -4.79 5.22 21.97
N LEU A 171 -4.10 5.69 20.92
CA LEU A 171 -2.68 5.42 20.73
C LEU A 171 -1.81 6.06 21.83
N HIS A 172 -2.26 7.15 22.44
CA HIS A 172 -1.53 7.79 23.53
C HIS A 172 -1.49 6.87 24.77
N VAL A 173 -2.62 6.30 25.16
CA VAL A 173 -2.68 5.34 26.28
C VAL A 173 -1.89 4.08 25.95
N GLN A 174 -1.97 3.59 24.71
CA GLN A 174 -1.16 2.44 24.28
C GLN A 174 0.33 2.74 24.36
N MET A 175 0.80 3.90 23.88
CA MET A 175 2.21 4.27 23.89
C MET A 175 2.74 4.45 25.31
N GLU A 176 1.95 5.10 26.17
CA GLU A 176 2.28 5.28 27.57
C GLU A 176 2.42 3.92 28.28
N THR A 177 1.44 3.03 28.09
CA THR A 177 1.34 1.75 28.82
C THR A 177 2.31 0.70 28.30
N LEU A 178 2.46 0.58 26.97
CA LEU A 178 3.21 -0.51 26.33
C LEU A 178 4.65 -0.13 25.96
N VAL A 179 5.02 1.16 26.02
CA VAL A 179 6.36 1.61 25.61
C VAL A 179 6.98 2.49 26.69
N LEU A 180 6.40 3.64 27.02
CA LEU A 180 7.05 4.62 27.90
C LEU A 180 7.14 4.15 29.36
N ASN A 181 6.07 3.63 29.94
CA ASN A 181 6.10 3.08 31.31
C ASN A 181 7.11 1.93 31.45
N PRO A 182 7.11 0.91 30.55
CA PRO A 182 8.14 -0.12 30.57
C PRO A 182 9.57 0.44 30.42
N LEU A 183 9.80 1.41 29.53
CA LEU A 183 11.11 2.04 29.38
C LEU A 183 11.55 2.79 30.65
N ARG A 184 10.64 3.48 31.34
CA ARG A 184 10.94 4.16 32.61
C ARG A 184 11.27 3.16 33.72
N GLN A 185 10.56 2.03 33.78
CA GLN A 185 10.84 0.97 34.76
C GLN A 185 12.26 0.41 34.56
N VAL A 186 12.62 0.05 33.32
CA VAL A 186 13.94 -0.51 33.00
C VAL A 186 15.04 0.56 33.09
N GLY A 187 14.77 1.78 32.63
CA GLY A 187 15.72 2.90 32.59
C GLY A 187 16.15 3.44 33.97
N THR A 188 15.44 3.08 35.05
CA THR A 188 15.89 3.38 36.42
C THR A 188 17.01 2.45 36.91
N GLN A 189 17.27 1.34 36.22
CA GLN A 189 18.36 0.41 36.53
C GLN A 189 19.59 0.69 35.64
N GLY A 190 20.29 1.80 35.92
CA GLY A 190 21.71 1.99 35.58
C GLY A 190 22.12 1.71 34.12
N GLN A 191 21.58 2.46 33.16
CA GLN A 191 22.08 2.36 31.79
C GLN A 191 23.46 3.01 31.64
N ASP A 192 24.39 2.23 31.10
CA ASP A 192 25.66 2.67 30.54
C ASP A 192 25.38 3.66 29.39
N PRO A 193 25.96 4.88 29.38
CA PRO A 193 25.83 5.84 28.28
C PRO A 193 26.27 5.31 26.90
N ALA A 194 26.81 4.09 26.83
CA ALA A 194 27.14 3.36 25.60
C ALA A 194 25.95 2.72 24.86
N ILE A 195 24.71 2.73 25.39
CA ILE A 195 23.53 2.23 24.65
C ILE A 195 23.15 3.25 23.56
N GLN A 196 23.67 3.00 22.37
CA GLN A 196 23.52 3.82 21.17
C GLN A 196 22.04 4.05 20.80
N PRO A 197 21.70 5.21 20.20
CA PRO A 197 20.33 5.52 19.77
C PRO A 197 19.80 4.44 18.84
N GLN A 198 18.74 3.77 19.27
CA GLN A 198 18.03 2.81 18.46
C GLN A 198 17.00 3.58 17.60
N ALA A 199 17.02 3.41 16.29
CA ALA A 199 16.10 4.12 15.40
C ALA A 199 14.71 3.49 15.46
N VAL A 200 13.67 4.33 15.44
CA VAL A 200 12.30 3.94 15.10
C VAL A 200 12.00 4.49 13.70
N ILE A 201 11.83 3.57 12.75
CA ILE A 201 11.66 3.92 11.33
C ILE A 201 10.21 3.71 10.91
N VAL A 202 9.53 4.79 10.50
CA VAL A 202 8.15 4.79 10.03
C VAL A 202 8.09 5.24 8.57
N ASP A 203 7.69 4.35 7.66
CA ASP A 203 7.55 4.66 6.24
C ASP A 203 6.09 4.68 5.79
N GLY A 204 5.81 5.53 4.82
CA GLY A 204 4.52 5.58 4.14
C GLY A 204 3.40 6.07 5.04
N LEU A 205 3.64 6.94 6.03
CA LEU A 205 2.59 7.40 6.95
C LEU A 205 1.40 8.07 6.21
N ASP A 206 1.63 8.65 5.02
CA ASP A 206 0.55 9.14 4.13
C ASP A 206 -0.36 8.03 3.57
N GLU A 207 0.05 6.76 3.71
CA GLU A 207 -0.71 5.58 3.35
C GLU A 207 -1.62 5.05 4.47
N CYS A 208 -1.52 5.60 5.68
CA CYS A 208 -2.48 5.29 6.74
C CYS A 208 -3.88 5.73 6.33
N GLY A 209 -4.81 4.78 6.27
CA GLY A 209 -6.24 5.01 6.11
C GLY A 209 -6.93 5.29 7.43
N ALA A 210 -8.19 5.73 7.35
CA ALA A 210 -9.03 5.91 8.53
C ALA A 210 -9.33 4.53 9.16
N SER A 211 -9.16 4.43 10.49
CA SER A 211 -9.69 3.33 11.28
C SER A 211 -11.20 3.48 11.35
N GLU A 212 -11.92 2.54 10.76
CA GLU A 212 -13.36 2.46 10.91
C GLU A 212 -13.68 2.08 12.36
N SER A 213 -14.33 2.98 13.10
CA SER A 213 -14.88 2.66 14.43
C SER A 213 -16.12 1.79 14.24
N PHE A 214 -15.94 0.49 14.05
CA PHE A 214 -17.06 -0.45 14.09
C PHE A 214 -17.53 -0.60 15.54
N ARG A 215 -18.49 0.23 15.95
CA ARG A 215 -19.31 -0.06 17.13
C ARG A 215 -20.42 -1.03 16.68
N TRP A 216 -20.26 -2.32 17.00
CA TRP A 216 -21.35 -3.28 16.88
C TRP A 216 -22.31 -3.08 18.06
N GLU A 217 -23.26 -2.16 17.94
CA GLU A 217 -24.39 -2.09 18.87
C GLU A 217 -25.48 -3.04 18.34
N GLY A 218 -25.80 -4.06 19.12
CA GLY A 218 -26.62 -5.18 18.69
C GLY A 218 -28.00 -4.76 18.20
N ARG A 219 -28.41 -5.33 17.05
CA ARG A 219 -29.79 -5.35 16.51
C ARG A 219 -30.44 -3.98 16.28
N SER A 220 -29.98 -3.22 15.29
CA SER A 220 -30.83 -2.47 14.33
C SER A 220 -29.95 -1.62 13.40
N TRP A 221 -30.26 -1.59 12.10
CA TRP A 221 -29.77 -0.55 11.18
C TRP A 221 -30.70 0.65 11.31
N GLU A 222 -30.54 1.43 12.37
CA GLU A 222 -31.18 2.73 12.47
C GLU A 222 -30.07 3.78 12.47
N SER A 223 -30.04 4.58 11.40
CA SER A 223 -29.11 5.70 11.22
C SER A 223 -29.31 6.72 12.32
N THR A 224 -28.64 6.52 13.45
CA THR A 224 -28.38 7.59 14.39
C THR A 224 -27.26 8.43 13.78
N ILE A 225 -27.64 9.63 13.33
CA ILE A 225 -26.86 10.79 12.93
C ILE A 225 -25.33 10.61 13.08
N PRO A 226 -24.52 10.77 12.01
CA PRO A 226 -23.10 10.42 12.04
C PRO A 226 -22.36 11.26 13.07
N SER A 227 -21.89 10.61 14.14
CA SER A 227 -20.80 11.14 14.96
C SER A 227 -19.58 11.27 14.04
N GLN A 228 -19.34 12.49 13.57
CA GLN A 228 -18.19 12.97 12.80
C GLN A 228 -17.19 11.86 12.39
N GLU A 229 -17.39 11.31 11.18
CA GLU A 229 -16.53 10.25 10.64
C GLU A 229 -15.07 10.68 10.74
N ARG A 230 -14.28 9.92 11.50
CA ARG A 230 -12.86 10.18 11.69
C ARG A 230 -12.15 10.08 10.33
N SER A 231 -11.46 11.14 9.94
CA SER A 231 -10.76 11.17 8.66
C SER A 231 -9.41 10.45 8.73
N LYS A 232 -8.84 10.10 7.57
CA LYS A 232 -7.46 9.58 7.51
C LYS A 232 -6.44 10.56 8.11
N GLU A 233 -6.71 11.87 8.01
CA GLU A 233 -5.80 12.91 8.50
C GLU A 233 -5.80 12.95 10.04
N ASP A 234 -6.95 12.64 10.68
CA ASP A 234 -7.06 12.57 12.14
C ASP A 234 -6.27 11.38 12.73
N ASP A 235 -6.18 10.27 11.99
CA ASP A 235 -5.37 9.12 12.38
C ASP A 235 -3.87 9.36 12.16
N GLN A 236 -3.52 9.97 11.03
CA GLN A 236 -2.16 10.39 10.75
C GLN A 236 -1.67 11.39 11.81
N LEU A 237 -2.53 12.35 12.21
CA LEU A 237 -2.21 13.31 13.25
C LEU A 237 -2.03 12.66 14.62
N GLU A 238 -2.89 11.71 15.01
CA GLU A 238 -2.74 11.00 16.28
C GLU A 238 -1.41 10.22 16.33
N ILE A 239 -1.01 9.55 15.24
CA ILE A 239 0.30 8.87 15.15
C ILE A 239 1.44 9.88 15.36
N LEU A 240 1.40 11.04 14.68
CA LEU A 240 2.42 12.09 14.81
C LEU A 240 2.51 12.63 16.24
N GLN A 241 1.36 12.90 16.87
CA GLN A 241 1.29 13.41 18.25
C GLN A 241 1.85 12.39 19.25
N VAL A 242 1.55 11.11 19.08
CA VAL A 242 2.04 10.05 19.96
C VAL A 242 3.55 9.83 19.81
N LEU A 243 4.07 9.90 18.58
CA LEU A 243 5.53 9.86 18.36
C LEU A 243 6.23 11.08 18.95
N GLN A 244 5.64 12.28 18.80
CA GLN A 244 6.17 13.49 19.42
C GLN A 244 6.18 13.37 20.94
N HIS A 245 5.08 12.94 21.55
CA HIS A 245 4.99 12.67 23.00
C HIS A 245 6.09 11.73 23.45
N ALA A 246 6.26 10.59 22.77
CA ALA A 246 7.33 9.65 23.07
C ALA A 246 8.72 10.30 22.99
N THR A 247 9.00 11.10 21.95
CA THR A 247 10.32 11.74 21.81
C THR A 247 10.61 12.83 22.85
N MET A 248 9.59 13.42 23.47
CA MET A 248 9.75 14.37 24.56
C MET A 248 10.05 13.68 25.91
N ASP A 249 9.80 12.37 26.00
CA ASP A 249 10.09 11.61 27.20
C ASP A 249 11.60 11.35 27.36
N PRO A 250 12.20 11.66 28.52
CA PRO A 250 13.60 11.36 28.79
C PRO A 250 13.95 9.87 28.73
N ALA A 251 13.01 8.98 29.09
CA ALA A 251 13.19 7.53 29.06
C ALA A 251 13.05 6.93 27.65
N PHE A 252 12.72 7.74 26.64
CA PHE A 252 12.67 7.29 25.25
C PHE A 252 14.02 7.57 24.55
N PRO A 253 14.91 6.56 24.40
CA PRO A 253 16.24 6.74 23.84
C PRO A 253 16.25 6.81 22.30
N PHE A 254 15.12 6.55 21.66
CA PHE A 254 15.07 6.33 20.21
C PHE A 254 15.02 7.64 19.42
N ARG A 255 15.62 7.61 18.22
CA ARG A 255 15.44 8.64 17.19
C ARG A 255 14.41 8.16 16.18
N VAL A 256 13.42 8.99 15.87
CA VAL A 256 12.29 8.64 15.02
C VAL A 256 12.47 9.24 13.63
N ILE A 257 12.50 8.40 12.60
CA ILE A 257 12.47 8.85 11.20
C ILE A 257 11.11 8.53 10.61
N ILE A 258 10.45 9.54 10.05
CA ILE A 258 9.15 9.42 9.41
C ILE A 258 9.31 9.77 7.95
N ALA A 259 8.89 8.88 7.05
CA ALA A 259 8.79 9.18 5.63
C ALA A 259 7.32 9.32 5.21
N SER A 260 7.00 10.43 4.56
CA SER A 260 5.67 10.63 3.97
C SER A 260 5.69 11.60 2.80
N ARG A 261 4.59 11.66 2.04
CA ARG A 261 4.35 12.76 1.10
C ARG A 261 4.11 14.07 1.86
N PRO A 262 4.39 15.24 1.25
CA PRO A 262 4.09 16.54 1.85
C PRO A 262 2.59 16.85 1.74
N GLU A 263 1.72 16.00 2.29
CA GLU A 263 0.29 16.27 2.45
C GLU A 263 0.05 17.33 3.54
N ARG A 264 -1.15 17.92 3.56
CA ARG A 264 -1.48 19.07 4.41
C ARG A 264 -1.20 18.80 5.89
N VAL A 265 -1.62 17.66 6.42
CA VAL A 265 -1.44 17.29 7.83
C VAL A 265 0.03 17.29 8.26
N PHE A 266 0.92 16.70 7.45
CA PHE A 266 2.35 16.65 7.77
C PHE A 266 3.00 18.04 7.69
N ARG A 267 2.67 18.84 6.67
CA ARG A 267 3.19 20.20 6.56
C ARG A 267 2.78 21.06 7.75
N LEU A 268 1.51 20.98 8.15
CA LEU A 268 1.04 21.74 9.31
C LEU A 268 1.75 21.29 10.57
N PHE A 269 1.86 19.98 10.81
CA PHE A 269 2.51 19.43 11.99
C PHE A 269 3.99 19.82 12.09
N PHE A 270 4.78 19.62 11.02
CA PHE A 270 6.22 19.86 11.04
C PHE A 270 6.64 21.32 10.81
N ASN A 271 5.78 22.14 10.16
CA ASN A 271 6.06 23.55 9.88
C ASN A 271 5.30 24.51 10.79
N THR A 272 4.78 24.09 11.96
CA THR A 272 4.02 25.00 12.83
C THR A 272 4.88 26.20 13.25
N THR A 273 4.64 27.35 12.61
CA THR A 273 5.38 28.63 12.73
C THR A 273 4.99 29.46 13.97
N GLY A 274 4.36 28.84 14.97
CA GLY A 274 3.83 29.53 16.16
C GLY A 274 4.64 29.30 17.45
N SER A 275 5.64 28.42 17.41
CA SER A 275 6.54 28.14 18.53
C SER A 275 7.97 28.19 18.04
N ASP A 276 8.87 28.87 18.76
CA ASP A 276 10.32 28.96 18.46
C ASP A 276 11.07 27.60 18.45
N VAL A 277 10.36 26.48 18.55
CA VAL A 277 10.93 25.14 18.62
C VAL A 277 10.37 24.30 17.47
N GLN A 278 11.20 24.07 16.45
CA GLN A 278 10.92 23.05 15.44
C GLN A 278 10.96 21.65 16.09
N ILE A 279 9.90 20.88 15.90
CA ILE A 279 9.72 19.56 16.52
C ILE A 279 10.55 18.48 15.82
N ALA A 280 10.86 18.65 14.54
CA ALA A 280 11.63 17.69 13.74
C ALA A 280 12.57 18.39 12.76
N SER A 281 13.68 17.72 12.44
CA SER A 281 14.54 18.12 11.32
C SER A 281 13.86 17.68 10.01
N ILE A 282 13.87 18.51 8.97
CA ILE A 282 13.19 18.19 7.71
C ILE A 282 14.22 17.86 6.63
N LEU A 283 14.12 16.67 6.04
CA LEU A 283 14.90 16.25 4.89
C LEU A 283 13.97 16.17 3.67
N THR A 284 14.13 17.11 2.74
CA THR A 284 13.36 17.12 1.48
C THR A 284 14.15 16.43 0.38
N LEU A 285 13.57 15.39 -0.22
CA LEU A 285 14.12 14.73 -1.40
C LEU A 285 13.90 15.60 -2.64
N ASP A 286 14.84 16.50 -2.88
CA ASP A 286 14.88 17.44 -4.00
C ASP A 286 16.18 17.30 -4.82
N GLU A 287 16.42 18.27 -5.71
CA GLU A 287 17.58 18.30 -6.62
C GLU A 287 18.94 18.35 -5.92
N ARG A 288 19.00 18.70 -4.62
CA ARG A 288 20.26 18.73 -3.85
C ARG A 288 20.95 17.38 -3.79
N TYR A 289 20.18 16.29 -3.89
CA TYR A 289 20.73 14.93 -3.90
C TYR A 289 20.91 14.37 -5.32
N HIS A 290 20.91 15.23 -6.34
CA HIS A 290 21.20 14.87 -7.74
C HIS A 290 20.47 13.59 -8.23
N PRO A 291 19.13 13.55 -8.16
CA PRO A 291 18.37 12.35 -8.48
C PRO A 291 18.62 11.84 -9.92
N ASP A 292 18.92 12.72 -10.87
CA ASP A 292 19.23 12.36 -12.25
C ASP A 292 20.54 11.57 -12.38
N ALA A 293 21.55 11.85 -11.55
CA ALA A 293 22.79 11.08 -11.50
C ALA A 293 22.53 9.66 -10.98
N ASP A 294 21.76 9.54 -9.90
CA ASP A 294 21.38 8.23 -9.37
C ASP A 294 20.49 7.44 -10.36
N ILE A 295 19.56 8.10 -11.06
CA ILE A 295 18.73 7.46 -12.09
C ILE A 295 19.60 6.97 -13.25
N THR A 296 20.64 7.71 -13.62
CA THR A 296 21.62 7.29 -14.63
C THR A 296 22.29 5.99 -14.22
N LEU A 297 22.86 5.93 -13.00
CA LEU A 297 23.49 4.73 -12.45
C LEU A 297 22.53 3.54 -12.41
N TYR A 298 21.30 3.77 -11.93
CA TYR A 298 20.25 2.75 -11.91
C TYR A 298 19.93 2.19 -13.31
N LEU A 299 19.76 3.06 -14.30
CA LEU A 299 19.45 2.66 -15.67
C LEU A 299 20.63 1.91 -16.31
N GLU A 300 21.86 2.38 -16.13
CA GLU A 300 23.05 1.71 -16.68
C GLU A 300 23.24 0.31 -16.10
N ALA A 301 23.10 0.16 -14.78
CA ALA A 301 23.20 -1.14 -14.13
C ALA A 301 22.10 -2.10 -14.58
N THR A 302 20.84 -1.65 -14.62
CA THR A 302 19.71 -2.48 -15.03
C THR A 302 19.74 -2.83 -16.52
N PHE A 303 20.14 -1.92 -17.41
CA PHE A 303 20.37 -2.25 -18.82
C PHE A 303 21.50 -3.25 -19.00
N SER A 304 22.55 -3.16 -18.20
CA SER A 304 23.65 -4.15 -18.20
C SER A 304 23.16 -5.53 -17.80
N GLU A 305 22.24 -5.62 -16.83
CA GLU A 305 21.59 -6.88 -16.48
C GLU A 305 20.71 -7.42 -17.62
N ILE A 306 19.89 -6.56 -18.23
CA ILE A 306 19.04 -6.94 -19.37
C ILE A 306 19.91 -7.46 -20.53
N ARG A 307 21.02 -6.78 -20.87
CA ARG A 307 21.97 -7.25 -21.89
C ARG A 307 22.43 -8.68 -21.63
N ARG A 308 22.88 -8.96 -20.39
CA ARG A 308 23.36 -10.29 -20.00
C ARG A 308 22.26 -11.35 -20.11
N ARG A 309 21.07 -11.05 -19.57
CA ARG A 309 19.94 -11.96 -19.54
C ARG A 309 19.41 -12.32 -20.94
N TRP A 310 19.36 -11.33 -21.83
CA TRP A 310 18.80 -11.47 -23.18
C TRP A 310 19.88 -11.65 -24.27
N LYS A 311 21.16 -11.78 -23.88
CA LYS A 311 22.32 -11.92 -24.78
C LYS A 311 22.35 -10.83 -25.88
N LEU A 312 22.08 -9.60 -25.49
CA LEU A 312 22.07 -8.44 -26.40
C LEU A 312 23.48 -7.90 -26.64
N SER A 313 23.64 -7.12 -27.70
CA SER A 313 24.90 -6.45 -28.02
C SER A 313 25.38 -5.56 -26.86
N PRO A 314 26.70 -5.49 -26.59
CA PRO A 314 27.27 -4.54 -25.64
C PRO A 314 26.92 -3.08 -25.96
N ALA A 315 26.65 -2.76 -27.22
CA ALA A 315 26.26 -1.43 -27.68
C ALA A 315 24.76 -1.10 -27.43
N TRP A 316 23.99 -2.02 -26.83
CA TRP A 316 22.59 -1.78 -26.47
C TRP A 316 22.44 -1.38 -24.99
N PRO A 317 21.63 -0.37 -24.65
CA PRO A 317 20.94 0.54 -25.56
C PRO A 317 21.92 1.54 -26.19
N ALA A 318 21.47 2.27 -27.21
CA ALA A 318 22.30 3.31 -27.82
C ALA A 318 22.73 4.37 -26.78
N PRO A 319 23.93 4.97 -26.90
CA PRO A 319 24.52 5.80 -25.85
C PRO A 319 23.64 6.97 -25.36
N ASN A 320 22.83 7.55 -26.25
CA ASN A 320 21.93 8.66 -25.96
C ASN A 320 20.63 8.26 -25.25
N VAL A 321 20.30 6.95 -25.19
CA VAL A 321 19.04 6.46 -24.63
C VAL A 321 18.97 6.74 -23.13
N VAL A 322 20.03 6.45 -22.39
CA VAL A 322 20.05 6.67 -20.92
C VAL A 322 19.82 8.14 -20.62
N ALA A 323 20.59 9.04 -21.23
CA ALA A 323 20.41 10.49 -21.07
C ALA A 323 19.00 10.96 -21.44
N THR A 324 18.40 10.38 -22.49
CA THR A 324 17.02 10.69 -22.88
C THR A 324 16.02 10.25 -21.82
N LEU A 325 16.17 9.03 -21.27
CA LEU A 325 15.27 8.50 -20.24
C LEU A 325 15.41 9.25 -18.92
N VAL A 326 16.63 9.65 -18.53
CA VAL A 326 16.90 10.48 -17.35
C VAL A 326 16.18 11.82 -17.49
N LYS A 327 16.34 12.51 -18.62
CA LYS A 327 15.63 13.77 -18.90
C LYS A 327 14.10 13.60 -18.81
N LYS A 328 13.57 12.50 -19.35
CA LYS A 328 12.13 12.17 -19.27
C LYS A 328 11.66 11.79 -17.87
N ALA A 329 12.56 11.29 -17.01
CA ALA A 329 12.25 10.92 -15.63
C ALA A 329 12.02 12.15 -14.75
N SER A 330 12.69 13.27 -15.04
CA SER A 330 12.57 14.53 -14.29
C SER A 330 12.68 14.30 -12.78
N GLY A 331 13.77 13.65 -12.33
CA GLY A 331 14.02 13.29 -10.94
C GLY A 331 13.16 12.17 -10.34
N GLN A 332 12.24 11.56 -11.09
CA GLN A 332 11.31 10.54 -10.57
C GLN A 332 11.78 9.11 -10.88
N PHE A 333 12.32 8.44 -9.87
CA PHE A 333 12.71 7.02 -9.95
C PHE A 333 11.59 6.09 -10.41
N ILE A 334 10.34 6.38 -10.06
CA ILE A 334 9.21 5.54 -10.49
C ILE A 334 9.11 5.43 -12.01
N TYR A 335 9.52 6.46 -12.76
CA TYR A 335 9.54 6.41 -14.21
C TYR A 335 10.55 5.37 -14.72
N ALA A 336 11.81 5.50 -14.30
CA ALA A 336 12.88 4.56 -14.66
C ALA A 336 12.54 3.13 -14.21
N ALA A 337 12.09 2.95 -12.97
CA ALA A 337 11.69 1.64 -12.44
C ALA A 337 10.51 1.03 -13.20
N THR A 338 9.56 1.84 -13.68
CA THR A 338 8.44 1.36 -14.49
C THR A 338 8.92 0.90 -15.87
N ILE A 339 9.83 1.63 -16.51
CA ILE A 339 10.41 1.23 -17.81
C ILE A 339 11.15 -0.09 -17.67
N ILE A 340 12.06 -0.21 -16.71
CA ILE A 340 12.83 -1.45 -16.52
C ILE A 340 11.90 -2.64 -16.28
N ARG A 341 10.83 -2.46 -15.48
CA ARG A 341 9.81 -3.49 -15.29
C ARG A 341 9.05 -3.81 -16.57
N PHE A 342 8.68 -2.81 -17.36
CA PHE A 342 8.04 -3.02 -18.65
C PHE A 342 8.93 -3.83 -19.60
N LEU A 343 10.23 -3.56 -19.65
CA LEU A 343 11.19 -4.29 -20.48
C LEU A 343 11.46 -5.73 -19.99
N THR A 344 11.35 -5.98 -18.69
CA THR A 344 11.74 -7.27 -18.08
C THR A 344 10.58 -8.19 -17.75
N GLN A 345 9.38 -7.65 -17.54
CA GLN A 345 8.18 -8.39 -17.09
C GLN A 345 7.10 -8.48 -18.18
N ALA A 346 7.31 -7.88 -19.36
CA ALA A 346 6.42 -8.08 -20.49
C ALA A 346 6.40 -9.56 -20.89
N ARG A 347 5.20 -10.07 -21.17
CA ARG A 347 4.98 -11.46 -21.61
C ARG A 347 5.42 -11.70 -23.05
N THR A 348 5.34 -10.65 -23.86
CA THR A 348 5.61 -10.67 -25.29
C THR A 348 6.46 -9.46 -25.66
N GLY A 349 7.24 -9.59 -26.73
CA GLY A 349 8.14 -8.54 -27.22
C GLY A 349 9.57 -8.69 -26.72
N ASN A 350 10.53 -8.44 -27.63
CA ASN A 350 11.93 -8.37 -27.25
C ASN A 350 12.25 -7.01 -26.60
N PRO A 351 13.29 -6.90 -25.76
CA PRO A 351 13.64 -5.64 -25.10
C PRO A 351 13.91 -4.46 -26.05
N HIS A 352 14.31 -4.74 -27.30
CA HIS A 352 14.52 -3.70 -28.33
C HIS A 352 13.21 -3.02 -28.71
N ALA A 353 12.21 -3.79 -29.16
CA ALA A 353 10.93 -3.25 -29.60
C ALA A 353 10.20 -2.54 -28.46
N LEU A 354 10.27 -3.09 -27.24
CA LEU A 354 9.65 -2.47 -26.06
C LEU A 354 10.33 -1.14 -25.69
N LEU A 355 11.66 -1.06 -25.83
CA LEU A 355 12.40 0.19 -25.60
C LEU A 355 12.09 1.23 -26.67
N ASP A 356 12.03 0.83 -27.94
CA ASP A 356 11.65 1.73 -29.05
C ASP A 356 10.24 2.30 -28.85
N ILE A 357 9.31 1.48 -28.39
CA ILE A 357 7.97 1.92 -27.99
C ILE A 357 8.07 3.03 -26.93
N VAL A 358 8.78 2.78 -25.83
CA VAL A 358 8.94 3.76 -24.72
C VAL A 358 9.56 5.07 -25.20
N LEU A 359 10.57 5.00 -26.06
CA LEU A 359 11.25 6.17 -26.60
C LEU A 359 10.33 7.03 -27.47
N ASN A 360 9.42 6.40 -28.22
CA ASN A 360 8.48 7.07 -29.12
C ASN A 360 7.21 7.58 -28.45
N ILE A 361 6.98 7.33 -27.15
CA ILE A 361 5.85 7.88 -26.41
C ILE A 361 5.98 9.41 -26.33
N LYS A 362 5.01 10.11 -26.93
CA LYS A 362 4.90 11.58 -26.88
C LYS A 362 3.89 11.99 -25.80
N PRO A 363 4.32 12.62 -24.69
CA PRO A 363 3.39 13.16 -23.72
C PRO A 363 2.66 14.40 -24.26
N LYS A 364 1.44 14.63 -23.77
CA LYS A 364 0.76 15.92 -23.94
C LYS A 364 1.16 16.82 -22.76
N ASN A 365 1.47 18.10 -23.03
CA ASN A 365 1.84 19.11 -22.02
C ASN A 365 3.11 18.78 -21.21
N ALA A 366 4.16 18.30 -21.88
CA ALA A 366 5.46 18.01 -21.24
C ALA A 366 6.05 19.22 -20.51
N ASP A 367 5.86 20.42 -21.06
CA ASP A 367 6.49 21.64 -20.54
C ASP A 367 5.83 22.17 -19.25
N ILE A 368 4.63 21.65 -18.89
CA ILE A 368 3.83 22.17 -17.78
C ILE A 368 3.78 21.18 -16.60
N ASN A 369 3.92 19.88 -16.85
CA ASN A 369 3.74 18.84 -15.84
C ASN A 369 4.95 17.90 -15.76
N PRO A 370 5.70 17.88 -14.64
CA PRO A 370 6.84 16.97 -14.47
C PRO A 370 6.45 15.48 -14.53
N PHE A 371 5.17 15.15 -14.29
CA PHE A 371 4.65 13.78 -14.40
C PHE A 371 4.14 13.43 -15.81
N ALA A 372 4.24 14.32 -16.80
CA ALA A 372 3.64 14.13 -18.12
C ALA A 372 4.16 12.87 -18.84
N HIS A 373 5.47 12.62 -18.77
CA HIS A 373 6.09 11.42 -19.35
C HIS A 373 5.64 10.14 -18.64
N LEU A 374 5.57 10.17 -17.31
CA LEU A 374 5.05 9.06 -16.51
C LEU A 374 3.59 8.76 -16.84
N HIS A 375 2.76 9.79 -16.96
CA HIS A 375 1.35 9.65 -17.34
C HIS A 375 1.19 9.04 -18.73
N ALA A 376 2.02 9.47 -19.69
CA ALA A 376 2.00 8.92 -21.05
C ALA A 376 2.43 7.45 -21.08
N LEU A 377 3.43 7.08 -20.27
CA LEU A 377 3.86 5.69 -20.11
C LEU A 377 2.75 4.82 -19.52
N TYR A 378 2.12 5.24 -18.42
CA TYR A 378 0.99 4.50 -17.83
C TYR A 378 -0.17 4.35 -18.79
N PHE A 379 -0.52 5.42 -19.51
CA PHE A 379 -1.58 5.37 -20.50
C PHE A 379 -1.25 4.39 -21.63
N HIS A 380 0.00 4.35 -22.08
CA HIS A 380 0.43 3.39 -23.09
C HIS A 380 0.28 1.94 -22.59
N VAL A 381 0.81 1.63 -21.40
CA VAL A 381 0.68 0.29 -20.81
C VAL A 381 -0.78 -0.11 -20.61
N LEU A 382 -1.65 0.80 -20.18
CA LEU A 382 -3.08 0.45 -20.02
C LEU A 382 -3.75 0.12 -21.35
N ASN A 383 -3.34 0.79 -22.43
CA ASN A 383 -3.86 0.52 -23.77
C ASN A 383 -3.25 -0.72 -24.43
N SER A 384 -2.21 -1.33 -23.85
CA SER A 384 -1.71 -2.62 -24.34
C SER A 384 -2.59 -3.78 -23.92
N SER A 385 -3.49 -3.59 -22.94
CA SER A 385 -4.48 -4.59 -22.56
C SER A 385 -5.49 -4.85 -23.70
N PRO A 386 -5.94 -6.10 -23.92
CA PRO A 386 -6.96 -6.43 -24.93
C PRO A 386 -8.28 -5.67 -24.74
N ASP A 387 -8.64 -5.35 -23.50
CA ASP A 387 -9.74 -4.44 -23.18
C ASP A 387 -9.29 -3.44 -22.09
N PRO A 388 -8.80 -2.26 -22.49
CA PRO A 388 -8.32 -1.24 -21.56
C PRO A 388 -9.42 -0.71 -20.65
N THR A 389 -10.68 -0.69 -21.12
CA THR A 389 -11.79 -0.11 -20.35
C THR A 389 -12.21 -1.06 -19.24
N LEU A 390 -12.36 -2.35 -19.58
CA LEU A 390 -12.65 -3.39 -18.61
C LEU A 390 -11.51 -3.51 -17.59
N SER A 391 -10.25 -3.46 -18.05
CA SER A 391 -9.09 -3.49 -17.17
C SER A 391 -9.07 -2.34 -16.17
N VAL A 392 -9.35 -1.10 -16.59
CA VAL A 392 -9.47 0.03 -15.66
C VAL A 392 -10.62 -0.20 -14.67
N GLY A 393 -11.77 -0.70 -15.12
CA GLY A 393 -12.89 -1.05 -14.25
C GLY A 393 -12.52 -2.10 -13.19
N TRP A 394 -11.72 -3.10 -13.57
CA TRP A 394 -11.23 -4.13 -12.66
C TRP A 394 -10.24 -3.54 -11.64
N LEU A 395 -9.33 -2.67 -12.08
CA LEU A 395 -8.42 -1.95 -11.18
C LEU A 395 -9.16 -1.06 -10.17
N TRP A 396 -10.34 -0.55 -10.53
CA TRP A 396 -11.19 0.21 -9.61
C TRP A 396 -11.77 -0.70 -8.53
N ILE A 397 -12.40 -1.80 -8.94
CA ILE A 397 -13.02 -2.77 -8.04
C ILE A 397 -11.99 -3.35 -7.06
N ILE A 398 -10.81 -3.75 -7.54
CA ILE A 398 -9.72 -4.28 -6.70
C ILE A 398 -9.27 -3.26 -5.64
N ASN A 399 -9.35 -1.97 -5.94
CA ASN A 399 -9.03 -0.89 -4.99
C ASN A 399 -10.22 -0.47 -4.11
N GLY A 400 -11.34 -1.20 -4.14
CA GLY A 400 -12.54 -0.85 -3.36
C GLY A 400 -13.29 0.37 -3.87
N LEU A 401 -13.06 0.76 -5.13
CA LEU A 401 -13.72 1.88 -5.78
C LEU A 401 -14.75 1.33 -6.77
N ILE A 402 -16.03 1.53 -6.49
CA ILE A 402 -17.11 1.03 -7.35
C ILE A 402 -17.34 2.03 -8.50
N PRO A 403 -17.14 1.64 -9.77
CA PRO A 403 -17.56 2.46 -10.89
C PRO A 403 -19.09 2.60 -10.88
N PHE A 404 -19.61 3.82 -11.11
CA PHE A 404 -21.04 4.11 -11.26
C PHE A 404 -21.89 3.96 -9.99
N ARG A 405 -21.66 4.83 -8.98
CA ARG A 405 -22.48 5.01 -7.76
C ARG A 405 -24.00 5.02 -7.98
N HIS A 406 -24.47 5.41 -9.18
CA HIS A 406 -25.90 5.55 -9.51
C HIS A 406 -26.49 4.40 -10.33
N SER A 407 -25.67 3.46 -10.81
CA SER A 407 -26.18 2.29 -11.55
C SER A 407 -26.79 1.27 -10.58
N THR A 408 -27.70 0.40 -11.05
CA THR A 408 -28.28 -0.67 -10.23
C THR A 408 -27.22 -1.64 -9.70
N VAL A 409 -26.20 -1.94 -10.52
CA VAL A 409 -25.02 -2.73 -10.13
C VAL A 409 -24.18 -1.99 -9.08
N GLY A 410 -23.92 -0.70 -9.27
CA GLY A 410 -23.18 0.12 -8.32
C GLY A 410 -23.88 0.29 -6.98
N ARG A 411 -25.22 0.38 -6.96
CA ARG A 411 -26.03 0.38 -5.73
C ARG A 411 -26.01 -0.96 -5.02
N ALA A 412 -26.07 -2.07 -5.76
CA ALA A 412 -25.95 -3.42 -5.20
C ALA A 412 -24.55 -3.66 -4.60
N LEU A 413 -23.49 -3.28 -5.32
CA LEU A 413 -22.11 -3.38 -4.83
C LEU A 413 -21.85 -2.44 -3.65
N ARG A 414 -22.46 -1.25 -3.60
CA ARG A 414 -22.36 -0.33 -2.45
C ARG A 414 -22.99 -0.93 -1.18
N ASN A 415 -24.07 -1.69 -1.32
CA ASN A 415 -24.70 -2.35 -0.18
C ASN A 415 -23.88 -3.57 0.30
N ILE A 416 -22.98 -4.10 -0.53
CA ILE A 416 -22.07 -5.21 -0.20
C ILE A 416 -20.69 -4.68 0.27
N TYR A 417 -20.25 -3.54 -0.25
CA TYR A 417 -18.96 -2.90 0.01
C TYR A 417 -19.17 -1.43 0.39
N LEU A 418 -18.83 -1.09 1.63
CA LEU A 418 -18.72 0.31 2.07
C LEU A 418 -17.62 1.01 1.25
N ASP A 419 -17.88 2.25 0.84
CA ASP A 419 -16.94 3.08 0.07
C ASP A 419 -15.55 3.09 0.74
N GLY A 420 -14.55 2.45 0.12
CA GLY A 420 -13.17 2.41 0.62
C GLY A 420 -12.71 1.08 1.23
N VAL A 421 -13.62 0.11 1.44
CA VAL A 421 -13.24 -1.24 1.86
C VAL A 421 -12.88 -2.06 0.64
N ARG A 422 -11.59 -2.47 0.52
CA ARG A 422 -11.15 -3.40 -0.52
C ARG A 422 -11.97 -4.70 -0.41
N PRO A 423 -12.53 -5.22 -1.50
CA PRO A 423 -13.26 -6.47 -1.47
C PRO A 423 -12.35 -7.63 -0.98
N PRO A 424 -12.89 -8.60 -0.22
CA PRO A 424 -12.14 -9.77 0.20
C PRO A 424 -11.46 -10.49 -0.97
N ALA A 425 -10.25 -10.99 -0.76
CA ALA A 425 -9.44 -11.63 -1.81
C ALA A 425 -10.16 -12.83 -2.48
N TYR A 426 -10.99 -13.58 -1.76
CA TYR A 426 -11.79 -14.66 -2.34
C TYR A 426 -12.86 -14.14 -3.32
N PHE A 427 -13.45 -12.97 -3.03
CA PHE A 427 -14.47 -12.36 -3.89
C PHE A 427 -13.82 -11.76 -5.13
N VAL A 428 -12.69 -11.08 -4.95
CA VAL A 428 -11.86 -10.63 -6.07
C VAL A 428 -11.48 -11.84 -6.92
N ASN A 429 -11.01 -12.93 -6.33
CA ASN A 429 -10.68 -14.14 -7.09
C ASN A 429 -11.88 -14.74 -7.83
N ALA A 430 -13.04 -14.89 -7.17
CA ALA A 430 -14.26 -15.40 -7.80
C ALA A 430 -14.75 -14.50 -8.95
N TRP A 431 -14.54 -13.19 -8.85
CA TRP A 431 -14.90 -12.23 -9.91
C TRP A 431 -13.87 -12.25 -11.05
N LEU A 432 -12.57 -12.30 -10.75
CA LEU A 432 -11.53 -12.37 -11.78
C LEU A 432 -11.53 -13.72 -12.52
N GLN A 433 -12.18 -14.73 -11.94
CA GLN A 433 -12.38 -16.08 -12.46
C GLN A 433 -13.80 -16.31 -12.99
N THR A 434 -14.60 -15.27 -13.30
CA THR A 434 -15.89 -15.46 -14.02
C THR A 434 -15.71 -16.27 -15.30
N PHE A 435 -14.51 -16.21 -15.91
CA PHE A 435 -14.00 -17.19 -16.84
C PHE A 435 -12.53 -17.53 -16.49
N GLU A 436 -12.17 -18.81 -16.56
CA GLU A 436 -10.78 -19.25 -16.34
C GLU A 436 -9.84 -18.53 -17.32
N GLY A 437 -8.77 -17.93 -16.82
CA GLY A 437 -7.78 -17.20 -17.64
C GLY A 437 -8.16 -15.76 -18.03
N GLU A 438 -9.34 -15.24 -17.69
CA GLU A 438 -9.73 -13.87 -18.07
C GLU A 438 -8.92 -12.79 -17.35
N GLY A 439 -8.71 -12.92 -16.04
CA GLY A 439 -7.81 -12.03 -15.30
C GLY A 439 -6.38 -12.07 -15.83
N GLU A 440 -5.93 -13.25 -16.28
CA GLU A 440 -4.64 -13.42 -16.92
C GLU A 440 -4.58 -12.75 -18.32
N ARG A 441 -5.67 -12.82 -19.09
CA ARG A 441 -5.79 -12.18 -20.41
C ARG A 441 -5.82 -10.66 -20.32
N LEU A 442 -6.55 -10.10 -19.35
CA LEU A 442 -6.78 -8.66 -19.23
C LEU A 442 -5.65 -7.92 -18.50
N LEU A 443 -5.19 -8.47 -17.37
CA LEU A 443 -4.17 -7.86 -16.54
C LEU A 443 -2.75 -8.34 -16.87
N GLY A 444 -2.63 -9.35 -17.73
CA GLY A 444 -1.38 -9.96 -18.14
C GLY A 444 -0.39 -9.02 -18.82
N ASP A 445 -0.86 -7.97 -19.50
CA ASP A 445 0.03 -6.98 -20.11
C ASP A 445 0.32 -5.79 -19.19
N LEU A 446 -0.31 -5.78 -18.00
CA LEU A 446 -0.22 -4.70 -17.02
C LEU A 446 0.78 -4.99 -15.89
N HIS A 447 1.68 -5.99 -16.02
CA HIS A 447 2.65 -6.35 -14.97
C HIS A 447 3.57 -5.19 -14.53
N SER A 448 3.78 -4.20 -15.41
CA SER A 448 4.51 -2.98 -15.09
C SER A 448 3.69 -1.95 -14.28
N LEU A 449 2.40 -2.19 -14.03
CA LEU A 449 1.52 -1.35 -13.19
C LEU A 449 0.87 -2.13 -12.03
N VAL A 450 0.66 -3.42 -12.23
CA VAL A 450 -0.09 -4.32 -11.34
C VAL A 450 0.77 -5.52 -11.00
N LYS A 451 0.71 -5.97 -9.74
CA LYS A 451 1.31 -7.23 -9.32
C LYS A 451 0.21 -8.21 -8.96
N ILE A 452 0.17 -9.33 -9.67
CA ILE A 452 -0.74 -10.45 -9.39
C ILE A 452 0.05 -11.48 -8.59
N ARG A 453 -0.29 -11.72 -7.31
CA ARG A 453 0.29 -12.82 -6.53
C ARG A 453 -0.60 -14.05 -6.67
N ALA A 454 -0.08 -15.11 -7.27
CA ALA A 454 -0.64 -16.45 -7.16
C ALA A 454 -0.28 -17.00 -5.77
N SER A 455 -1.27 -17.19 -4.91
CA SER A 455 -1.09 -17.82 -3.60
C SER A 455 -1.45 -19.30 -3.70
N ARG A 456 -0.76 -20.17 -2.92
CA ARG A 456 -1.16 -21.57 -2.70
C ARG A 456 -2.43 -21.69 -1.84
N ASN A 457 -2.86 -20.59 -1.22
CA ASN A 457 -4.18 -20.40 -0.62
C ASN A 457 -5.08 -19.70 -1.64
N PRO A 458 -6.38 -20.02 -1.77
CA PRO A 458 -7.30 -19.46 -2.79
C PRO A 458 -7.59 -17.95 -2.67
N SER A 459 -6.85 -17.23 -1.83
CA SER A 459 -6.86 -15.77 -1.70
C SER A 459 -5.86 -15.17 -2.69
N LEU A 460 -6.29 -14.96 -3.93
CA LEU A 460 -5.51 -14.20 -4.92
C LEU A 460 -5.35 -12.76 -4.42
N LEU A 461 -4.12 -12.33 -4.15
CA LEU A 461 -3.83 -10.95 -3.76
C LEU A 461 -3.36 -10.18 -5.00
N ILE A 462 -4.19 -9.28 -5.52
CA ILE A 462 -3.74 -8.31 -6.53
C ILE A 462 -3.30 -7.03 -5.81
N MET A 463 -2.01 -6.73 -5.90
CA MET A 463 -1.44 -5.46 -5.43
C MET A 463 -1.31 -4.50 -6.62
N ILE A 464 -2.11 -3.45 -6.61
CA ILE A 464 -2.01 -2.34 -7.57
C ILE A 464 -1.08 -1.28 -6.98
N ARG A 465 -0.07 -0.85 -7.74
CA ARG A 465 0.86 0.20 -7.27
C ARG A 465 0.15 1.57 -7.26
N ARG A 466 0.20 2.31 -6.15
CA ARG A 466 -0.64 3.51 -5.95
C ARG A 466 -0.32 4.70 -6.87
N ALA A 467 0.92 4.82 -7.37
CA ALA A 467 1.24 5.80 -8.40
C ALA A 467 0.37 5.61 -9.66
N CYS A 468 0.02 4.36 -9.99
CA CYS A 468 -0.92 4.07 -11.08
C CYS A 468 -2.35 4.45 -10.69
N SER A 469 -2.77 4.16 -9.46
CA SER A 469 -4.10 4.54 -8.92
C SER A 469 -4.39 6.03 -9.14
N ASP A 470 -3.64 6.94 -8.50
CA ASP A 470 -3.98 8.37 -8.49
C ASP A 470 -4.01 8.99 -9.92
N ILE A 471 -3.22 8.43 -10.84
CA ILE A 471 -3.07 8.87 -12.22
C ILE A 471 -4.16 8.27 -13.13
N ILE A 472 -4.47 6.99 -12.99
CA ILE A 472 -5.55 6.30 -13.71
C ILE A 472 -6.89 6.99 -13.39
N TYR A 473 -7.14 7.29 -12.12
CA TYR A 473 -8.39 7.89 -11.66
C TYR A 473 -8.63 9.30 -12.24
N LYS A 474 -7.60 10.16 -12.28
CA LYS A 474 -7.76 11.55 -12.74
C LYS A 474 -7.68 11.72 -14.26
N SER A 475 -6.86 10.93 -14.95
CA SER A 475 -6.57 11.14 -16.38
C SER A 475 -7.55 10.44 -17.33
N TRP A 476 -8.04 9.25 -16.96
CA TRP A 476 -8.98 8.49 -17.79
C TRP A 476 -10.39 9.10 -17.75
N PHE A 477 -10.84 9.54 -16.56
CA PHE A 477 -12.13 10.21 -16.36
C PHE A 477 -12.26 11.50 -17.19
N ARG A 478 -11.20 12.32 -17.25
CA ARG A 478 -11.19 13.55 -18.08
C ARG A 478 -11.27 13.29 -19.59
N ARG A 479 -10.92 12.09 -20.08
CA ARG A 479 -10.78 11.82 -21.53
C ARG A 479 -11.91 11.02 -22.16
N ARG A 480 -12.60 10.12 -21.42
CA ARG A 480 -13.61 9.21 -22.03
C ARG A 480 -15.05 9.37 -21.52
N CYS A 481 -15.29 10.16 -20.47
CA CYS A 481 -16.65 10.35 -19.94
C CYS A 481 -17.54 11.30 -20.76
N GLN A 482 -17.08 11.89 -21.87
CA GLN A 482 -17.95 12.74 -22.70
C GLN A 482 -18.54 12.07 -23.95
N GLN A 483 -18.07 10.90 -24.41
CA GLN A 483 -18.48 10.47 -25.78
C GLN A 483 -18.81 9.00 -26.06
N THR A 484 -18.58 7.99 -25.20
CA THR A 484 -18.67 6.60 -25.74
C THR A 484 -19.36 5.53 -24.89
N PHE A 485 -19.60 5.73 -23.59
CA PHE A 485 -20.19 4.65 -22.76
C PHE A 485 -21.72 4.67 -22.63
N LEU A 486 -22.39 5.63 -23.28
CA LEU A 486 -23.86 5.70 -23.38
C LEU A 486 -24.44 4.83 -24.52
N ARG A 487 -23.61 4.14 -25.32
CA ARG A 487 -24.07 3.42 -26.53
C ARG A 487 -23.83 1.91 -26.54
N SER A 488 -23.15 1.32 -25.56
CA SER A 488 -23.08 -0.14 -25.43
C SER A 488 -24.25 -0.62 -24.57
N SER A 489 -25.30 -1.08 -25.24
CA SER A 489 -26.51 -1.64 -24.65
C SER A 489 -26.18 -2.83 -23.72
N ILE A 490 -26.23 -2.61 -22.41
CA ILE A 490 -26.50 -3.69 -21.46
C ILE A 490 -28.00 -3.97 -21.60
N LEU A 491 -28.36 -5.05 -22.31
CA LEU A 491 -29.76 -5.46 -22.42
C LEU A 491 -30.32 -5.91 -21.05
N PRO A 492 -31.62 -5.73 -20.80
CA PRO A 492 -32.25 -6.13 -19.55
C PRO A 492 -32.26 -7.66 -19.36
N LEU A 493 -32.15 -8.05 -18.10
CA LEU A 493 -32.11 -9.41 -17.57
C LEU A 493 -33.28 -10.28 -18.06
N HIS A 494 -33.01 -11.49 -18.53
CA HIS A 494 -33.98 -12.59 -18.47
C HIS A 494 -33.62 -13.53 -17.30
N PRO A 495 -34.58 -13.89 -16.44
CA PRO A 495 -34.33 -14.78 -15.31
C PRO A 495 -34.18 -16.23 -15.80
N LEU A 496 -33.05 -16.87 -15.48
CA LEU A 496 -32.94 -18.33 -15.49
C LEU A 496 -32.94 -18.83 -14.04
N SER A 497 -33.63 -19.95 -13.81
CA SER A 497 -34.28 -20.33 -12.54
C SER A 497 -33.37 -20.73 -11.36
N ASN A 498 -32.06 -20.45 -11.39
CA ASN A 498 -31.11 -20.98 -10.41
C ASN A 498 -30.29 -19.92 -9.66
N GLY A 499 -30.77 -18.68 -9.54
CA GLY A 499 -30.28 -17.71 -8.54
C GLY A 499 -28.82 -17.24 -8.67
N LEU A 500 -28.07 -17.67 -9.70
CA LEU A 500 -26.76 -17.14 -10.05
C LEU A 500 -26.93 -16.01 -11.08
N LEU A 501 -26.58 -14.77 -10.71
CA LEU A 501 -26.42 -13.69 -11.68
C LEU A 501 -25.09 -13.90 -12.42
N ILE A 502 -25.14 -14.55 -13.59
CA ILE A 502 -24.02 -14.61 -14.52
C ILE A 502 -24.11 -13.40 -15.46
N PHE A 503 -23.07 -12.57 -15.48
CA PHE A 503 -22.92 -11.53 -16.51
C PHE A 503 -22.53 -12.20 -17.83
N SER A 504 -23.43 -12.23 -18.81
CA SER A 504 -23.07 -12.63 -20.18
C SER A 504 -22.53 -11.42 -20.94
N VAL A 505 -21.24 -11.46 -21.31
CA VAL A 505 -20.67 -10.59 -22.35
C VAL A 505 -20.66 -11.44 -23.63
N VAL A 506 -21.65 -11.22 -24.51
CA VAL A 506 -21.66 -11.88 -25.82
C VAL A 506 -20.55 -11.26 -26.67
N GLY A 507 -19.51 -12.04 -26.96
CA GLY A 507 -18.57 -11.73 -28.03
C GLY A 507 -19.29 -11.77 -29.38
N GLY A 508 -19.29 -10.66 -30.11
CA GLY A 508 -19.83 -10.62 -31.46
C GLY A 508 -18.95 -11.42 -32.42
N ASP A 509 -19.54 -12.43 -33.06
CA ASP A 509 -18.95 -13.21 -34.14
C ASP A 509 -18.74 -12.30 -35.39
N PRO A 510 -17.56 -12.26 -36.04
CA PRO A 510 -17.31 -11.37 -37.19
C PRO A 510 -18.08 -11.71 -38.47
N ALA A 511 -18.84 -12.81 -38.51
CA ALA A 511 -19.32 -13.38 -39.78
C ALA A 511 -20.69 -12.88 -40.28
N ASN A 512 -21.38 -11.95 -39.61
CA ASN A 512 -22.79 -11.63 -39.96
C ASN A 512 -23.12 -10.15 -40.25
N GLN A 513 -22.14 -9.31 -40.54
CA GLN A 513 -22.37 -7.95 -41.09
C GLN A 513 -22.16 -7.92 -42.61
N ALA A 514 -22.98 -8.67 -43.34
CA ALA A 514 -23.04 -8.58 -44.80
C ALA A 514 -24.46 -8.86 -45.33
N ALA A 515 -25.47 -8.21 -44.77
CA ALA A 515 -26.80 -8.13 -45.39
C ALA A 515 -27.66 -7.08 -44.67
N LYS A 516 -27.61 -5.82 -45.12
CA LYS A 516 -28.69 -4.82 -45.08
C LYS A 516 -28.17 -3.44 -45.54
N CYS A 517 -27.88 -3.35 -46.82
CA CYS A 517 -28.10 -2.12 -47.59
C CYS A 517 -29.12 -2.50 -48.68
N GLY A 518 -30.29 -1.88 -48.65
CA GLY A 518 -31.37 -2.11 -49.59
C GLY A 518 -32.58 -1.26 -49.23
N ASP A 519 -32.74 -0.20 -50.03
CA ASP A 519 -33.92 0.64 -50.31
C ASP A 519 -34.59 1.45 -49.18
N GLY A 520 -34.62 2.77 -49.41
CA GLY A 520 -35.34 3.79 -48.64
C GLY A 520 -34.66 5.13 -48.67
#